data_AF-A0A0K2E7X6-F1
#
_entry.id   AF-A0A0K2E7X6-F1
#
_cell.length_a   1.000
_cell.length_b   1.000
_cell.length_c   1.000
_cell.angle_alpha   90.00
_cell.angle_beta   90.00
_cell.angle_gamma   90.00
#
_symmetry.space_group_name_H-M   'P 1'
#
loop_
_entity.id
_entity.type
_entity.pdbx_description
1 polymer ?
#
loop_
_entity_poly.entity_id
_entity_poly.type
_entity_poly.pdbx_seq_one_letter_code
_entity_poly.pdbx_strand_id
1 'polypeptide(L)'
;MDTNINSIDSQYTYDTIVYDDGQIDGVIQQLNQIIDCLNQISSEIVGLEAQDSSWSGKSKAAYVDLKEFLKSYRKDYQHSIKELKSTVSGLETLLNSIPSATVLKEIDGA
;
A
#
# COMPACT_ATOMS: atom_id res chain seq x y z
N MET A 1 20.11 5.36 -15.26
CA MET A 1 20.57 6.26 -14.18
C MET A 1 21.87 5.70 -13.68
N ASP A 2 22.94 6.48 -13.75
CA ASP A 2 24.20 6.13 -13.11
C ASP A 2 24.02 6.31 -11.60
N THR A 3 24.12 5.22 -10.84
CA THR A 3 23.89 5.19 -9.38
C THR A 3 25.21 5.25 -8.60
N ASN A 4 26.32 5.54 -9.28
CA ASN A 4 27.61 5.69 -8.62
C ASN A 4 27.63 6.96 -7.78
N ILE A 5 27.60 6.79 -6.45
CA ILE A 5 27.54 7.89 -5.49
C ILE A 5 28.76 8.83 -5.58
N ASN A 6 29.88 8.35 -6.12
CA ASN A 6 31.11 9.12 -6.29
C ASN A 6 31.13 9.98 -7.57
N SER A 7 30.15 9.85 -8.46
CA SER A 7 30.04 10.70 -9.67
C SER A 7 29.02 11.83 -9.52
N ILE A 8 28.33 11.92 -8.38
CA ILE A 8 27.31 12.95 -8.09
C ILE A 8 27.97 14.06 -7.26
N ASP A 9 28.88 14.80 -7.89
CA ASP A 9 29.77 15.75 -7.19
C ASP A 9 29.14 17.13 -6.93
N SER A 10 27.87 17.34 -7.30
CA SER A 10 27.30 18.72 -7.34
C SER A 10 25.77 18.84 -7.18
N GLN A 11 25.06 17.80 -6.72
CA GLN A 11 23.59 17.90 -6.56
C GLN A 11 23.10 18.30 -5.17
N TYR A 12 23.97 18.31 -4.16
CA TYR A 12 23.57 18.71 -2.79
C TYR A 12 24.06 20.14 -2.50
N THR A 13 23.32 21.13 -3.00
CA THR A 13 23.61 22.57 -2.77
C THR A 13 22.94 23.15 -1.53
N TYR A 14 22.35 22.31 -0.68
CA TYR A 14 21.68 22.72 0.56
C TYR A 14 22.22 21.92 1.74
N ASP A 15 22.51 22.62 2.85
CA ASP A 15 22.87 22.03 4.15
C ASP A 15 21.74 21.18 4.76
N THR A 16 20.58 21.12 4.10
CA THR A 16 19.38 20.39 4.52
C THR A 16 18.82 19.60 3.35
N ILE A 17 18.68 18.28 3.52
CA ILE A 17 17.98 17.42 2.57
C ILE A 17 16.48 17.66 2.74
N VAL A 18 15.82 18.16 1.69
CA VAL A 18 14.36 18.29 1.63
C VAL A 18 13.80 17.06 0.93
N TYR A 19 13.00 16.27 1.63
CA TYR A 19 12.27 15.14 1.06
C TYR A 19 10.94 15.63 0.48
N ASP A 20 10.61 15.23 -0.76
CA ASP A 20 9.29 15.47 -1.34
C ASP A 20 8.29 14.44 -0.79
N ASP A 21 7.51 14.86 0.20
CA ASP A 21 6.46 14.08 0.85
C ASP A 21 5.05 14.44 0.37
N GLY A 22 4.92 15.38 -0.59
CA GLY A 22 3.64 15.98 -0.98
C GLY A 22 2.62 15.03 -1.60
N GLN A 23 3.04 13.81 -1.96
CA GLN A 23 2.17 12.77 -2.51
C GLN A 23 1.79 11.67 -1.49
N ILE A 24 2.41 11.63 -0.32
CA ILE A 24 2.22 10.55 0.66
C ILE A 24 0.77 10.47 1.12
N ASP A 25 0.17 11.61 1.49
CA ASP A 25 -1.24 11.69 1.88
C ASP A 25 -2.18 11.19 0.78
N GLY A 26 -1.89 11.56 -0.47
CA GLY A 26 -2.65 11.13 -1.63
C GLY A 26 -2.61 9.61 -1.82
N VAL A 27 -1.43 9.00 -1.66
CA VAL A 27 -1.26 7.54 -1.70
C VAL A 27 -2.02 6.86 -0.56
N ILE A 28 -1.95 7.39 0.67
CA ILE A 28 -2.69 6.84 1.82
C ILE A 28 -4.20 6.88 1.57
N GLN A 29 -4.71 7.98 1.02
CA GLN A 29 -6.13 8.11 0.66
C GLN A 29 -6.56 7.10 -0.41
N GLN A 30 -5.76 6.89 -1.46
CA GLN A 30 -6.03 5.88 -2.49
C GLN A 30 -6.06 4.47 -1.90
N LEU A 31 -5.11 4.14 -1.01
CA LEU A 31 -5.07 2.84 -0.35
C LEU A 31 -6.30 2.61 0.53
N ASN A 32 -6.81 3.64 1.21
CA ASN A 32 -8.08 3.56 1.95
C ASN A 32 -9.26 3.26 1.02
N GLN A 33 -9.37 3.96 -0.11
CA GLN A 33 -10.43 3.73 -1.10
C GLN A 33 -10.40 2.30 -1.65
N ILE A 34 -9.21 1.75 -1.91
CA ILE A 34 -9.05 0.35 -2.35
C ILE A 34 -9.53 -0.62 -1.26
N ILE A 35 -9.18 -0.38 0.00
CA ILE A 35 -9.66 -1.21 1.13
C ILE A 35 -11.19 -1.19 1.21
N ASP A 36 -11.82 -0.02 1.04
CA ASP A 36 -13.27 0.12 1.07
C ASP A 36 -13.95 -0.63 -0.09
N CYS A 37 -13.38 -0.56 -1.30
CA CYS A 37 -13.83 -1.35 -2.45
C CYS A 37 -13.73 -2.86 -2.18
N LEU A 38 -12.62 -3.33 -1.60
CA LEU A 38 -12.46 -4.75 -1.22
C LEU A 38 -13.44 -5.19 -0.14
N ASN A 39 -13.85 -4.28 0.75
CA ASN A 39 -14.89 -4.56 1.73
C ASN A 39 -16.27 -4.72 1.04
N GLN A 40 -16.57 -3.95 -0.01
CA GLN A 40 -17.80 -4.11 -0.79
C GLN A 40 -17.87 -5.48 -1.48
N ILE A 41 -16.75 -5.98 -2.03
CA ILE A 41 -16.67 -7.35 -2.59
C ILE A 41 -17.07 -8.41 -1.54
N SER A 42 -16.81 -8.16 -0.24
CA SER A 42 -17.27 -9.08 0.82
C SER A 42 -18.79 -9.22 0.84
N SER A 43 -19.52 -8.12 0.64
CA SER A 43 -20.98 -8.15 0.62
C SER A 43 -21.52 -8.90 -0.60
N GLU A 44 -20.85 -8.79 -1.75
CA GLU A 44 -21.21 -9.54 -2.96
C GLU A 44 -20.96 -11.04 -2.79
N ILE A 45 -19.84 -11.43 -2.16
CA ILE A 45 -19.56 -12.84 -1.84
C ILE A 45 -20.66 -13.42 -0.93
N VAL A 46 -21.14 -12.68 0.06
CA VAL A 46 -22.25 -13.10 0.93
C VAL A 46 -23.54 -13.26 0.11
N GLY A 47 -23.80 -12.35 -0.82
CA GLY A 47 -24.94 -12.44 -1.74
C GLY A 47 -24.88 -13.67 -2.64
N LEU A 48 -23.69 -14.02 -3.15
CA LEU A 48 -23.44 -15.26 -3.86
C LEU A 48 -23.78 -16.45 -2.96
N GLU A 49 -23.18 -16.53 -1.77
CA GLU A 49 -23.38 -17.64 -0.83
C GLU A 49 -24.84 -17.89 -0.45
N ALA A 50 -25.65 -16.83 -0.34
CA ALA A 50 -27.07 -16.95 -0.09
C ALA A 50 -27.84 -17.70 -1.20
N GLN A 51 -27.30 -17.71 -2.43
CA GLN A 51 -27.88 -18.40 -3.59
C GLN A 51 -27.33 -19.83 -3.78
N ASP A 52 -26.45 -20.34 -2.90
CA ASP A 52 -25.77 -21.65 -3.05
C ASP A 52 -26.75 -22.80 -3.36
N SER A 53 -27.96 -22.78 -2.78
CA SER A 53 -28.99 -23.80 -2.95
C SER A 53 -29.70 -23.76 -4.31
N SER A 54 -29.61 -22.65 -5.05
CA SER A 54 -30.24 -22.45 -6.36
C SER A 54 -29.41 -23.00 -7.53
N TRP A 55 -28.11 -23.22 -7.32
CA TRP A 55 -27.18 -23.65 -8.37
C TRP A 55 -27.13 -25.17 -8.50
N SER A 56 -27.24 -25.68 -9.73
CA SER A 56 -27.09 -27.11 -10.04
C SER A 56 -26.36 -27.33 -11.37
N GLY A 57 -25.89 -28.56 -11.60
CA GLY A 57 -25.20 -28.94 -12.85
C GLY A 57 -23.87 -28.20 -13.07
N LYS A 58 -23.49 -27.99 -14.33
CA LYS A 58 -22.23 -27.30 -14.71
C LYS A 58 -22.14 -25.87 -14.17
N SER A 59 -23.27 -25.19 -14.02
CA SER A 59 -23.33 -23.84 -13.46
C SER A 59 -22.90 -23.79 -12.00
N LYS A 60 -23.11 -24.86 -11.23
CA LYS A 60 -22.65 -24.96 -9.83
C LYS A 60 -21.13 -25.00 -9.71
N ALA A 61 -20.45 -25.74 -10.59
CA ALA A 61 -18.99 -25.83 -10.55
C ALA A 61 -18.34 -24.48 -10.84
N ALA A 62 -18.73 -23.81 -11.94
CA ALA A 62 -18.24 -22.48 -12.28
C ALA A 62 -18.53 -21.44 -11.19
N TYR A 63 -19.68 -21.55 -10.54
CA TYR A 63 -20.05 -20.70 -9.41
C TYR A 63 -19.16 -20.94 -8.17
N VAL A 64 -18.85 -22.19 -7.83
CA VAL A 64 -17.93 -22.52 -6.73
C VAL A 64 -16.54 -21.97 -7.01
N ASP A 65 -16.02 -22.18 -8.22
CA ASP A 65 -14.70 -21.69 -8.63
C ASP A 65 -14.63 -20.16 -8.54
N LEU A 66 -15.66 -19.46 -9.02
CA LEU A 66 -15.74 -18.00 -8.93
C LEU A 66 -15.78 -17.53 -7.48
N LYS A 67 -16.57 -18.18 -6.62
CA LYS A 67 -16.67 -17.85 -5.19
C LYS A 67 -15.32 -18.02 -4.49
N GLU A 68 -14.63 -19.13 -4.73
CA GLU A 68 -13.31 -19.40 -4.14
C GLU A 68 -12.25 -18.43 -4.63
N PHE A 69 -12.26 -18.11 -5.94
CA PHE A 69 -11.41 -17.09 -6.52
C PHE A 69 -11.63 -15.72 -5.85
N LEU A 70 -12.88 -15.25 -5.76
CA LEU A 70 -13.20 -13.95 -5.17
C LEU A 70 -12.79 -13.88 -3.69
N LYS A 71 -12.99 -14.97 -2.93
CA LYS A 71 -12.55 -15.05 -1.53
C LYS A 71 -11.04 -14.93 -1.40
N SER A 72 -10.29 -15.69 -2.20
CA SER A 72 -8.82 -15.70 -2.17
C SER A 72 -8.26 -14.35 -2.64
N TYR A 73 -8.73 -13.86 -3.79
CA TYR A 73 -8.36 -12.56 -4.34
C TYR A 73 -8.58 -11.43 -3.32
N ARG A 74 -9.79 -11.36 -2.73
CA ARG A 74 -10.11 -10.35 -1.72
C ARG A 74 -9.14 -10.43 -0.55
N LYS A 75 -8.93 -11.63 0.01
CA LYS A 75 -8.10 -11.82 1.20
C LYS A 75 -6.64 -11.42 0.94
N ASP A 76 -6.06 -11.93 -0.12
CA ASP A 76 -4.63 -11.77 -0.40
C ASP A 76 -4.30 -10.34 -0.85
N TYR A 77 -5.17 -9.77 -1.70
CA TYR A 77 -5.01 -8.39 -2.14
C TYR A 77 -5.27 -7.39 -0.99
N GLN A 78 -6.30 -7.62 -0.16
CA GLN A 78 -6.55 -6.78 1.01
C GLN A 78 -5.41 -6.83 2.02
N HIS A 79 -4.79 -7.99 2.23
CA HIS A 79 -3.59 -8.10 3.07
C HIS A 79 -2.45 -7.25 2.49
N SER A 80 -2.15 -7.41 1.20
CA SER A 80 -1.08 -6.68 0.52
C SER A 80 -1.28 -5.15 0.58
N ILE A 81 -2.52 -4.68 0.39
CA ILE A 81 -2.86 -3.25 0.48
C ILE A 81 -2.72 -2.71 1.92
N LYS A 82 -3.07 -3.51 2.93
CA LYS A 82 -2.89 -3.13 4.34
C LYS A 82 -1.41 -3.01 4.71
N GLU A 83 -0.57 -3.94 4.27
CA GLU A 83 0.89 -3.88 4.49
C GLU A 83 1.52 -2.68 3.79
N LEU A 84 1.11 -2.40 2.54
CA LEU A 84 1.56 -1.22 1.81
C LEU A 84 1.14 0.07 2.53
N LYS A 85 -0.12 0.17 2.96
CA LYS A 85 -0.60 1.32 3.74
C LYS A 85 0.21 1.52 5.02
N SER A 86 0.46 0.44 5.76
CA SER A 86 1.28 0.48 6.98
C SER A 86 2.68 1.03 6.70
N THR A 87 3.30 0.58 5.61
CA THR A 87 4.63 1.03 5.19
C THR A 87 4.63 2.51 4.80
N VAL A 88 3.65 2.96 4.02
CA VAL A 88 3.54 4.36 3.60
C VAL A 88 3.27 5.28 4.79
N SER A 89 2.39 4.90 5.72
CA SER A 89 2.16 5.66 6.97
C SER A 89 3.39 5.67 7.88
N GLY A 90 4.18 4.59 7.88
CA GLY A 90 5.47 4.55 8.58
C GLY A 90 6.48 5.52 7.99
N LEU A 91 6.54 5.62 6.66
CA LEU A 91 7.36 6.61 5.96
C LEU A 91 6.93 8.05 6.29
N GLU A 92 5.62 8.33 6.24
CA GLU A 92 5.04 9.62 6.64
C GLU A 92 5.48 10.01 8.06
N THR A 93 5.35 9.08 9.01
CA THR A 93 5.73 9.28 10.41
C THR A 93 7.22 9.57 10.53
N LEU A 94 8.06 8.83 9.81
CA LEU A 94 9.51 9.01 9.81
C LEU A 94 9.88 10.41 9.31
N LEU A 95 9.36 10.82 8.15
CA LEU A 95 9.64 12.12 7.56
C LEU A 95 9.19 13.27 8.48
N ASN A 96 8.00 13.17 9.06
CA ASN A 96 7.48 14.14 10.03
C ASN A 96 8.29 14.20 11.33
N SER A 97 9.05 13.15 11.66
CA SER A 97 9.88 13.10 12.88
C SER A 97 11.28 13.69 12.68
N ILE A 98 11.78 13.77 11.43
CA ILE A 98 13.12 14.28 11.10
C ILE A 98 13.41 15.66 11.72
N PRO A 99 12.51 16.67 11.64
CA PRO A 99 12.77 18.00 12.20
C PRO A 99 13.00 18.01 13.73
N SER A 100 12.52 16.98 14.42
CA SER A 100 12.64 16.83 15.88
C SER A 100 13.73 15.83 16.31
N ALA A 101 14.46 15.26 15.36
CA ALA A 101 15.43 14.22 15.65
C ALA A 101 16.68 14.79 16.34
N THR A 102 17.13 14.12 17.40
CA THR A 102 18.40 14.46 18.05
C THR A 102 19.56 14.03 17.17
N VAL A 103 20.41 15.00 16.79
CA VAL A 103 21.65 14.72 16.05
C VAL A 103 22.62 13.97 16.96
N LEU A 104 22.93 12.72 16.62
CA LEU A 104 23.87 11.89 17.38
C LEU A 104 25.34 12.15 17.00
N LYS A 105 25.57 12.57 15.76
CA LYS A 105 26.91 12.90 15.22
C LYS A 105 26.75 13.74 13.96
N GLU A 106 27.38 14.90 13.91
CA GLU A 106 27.55 15.64 12.66
C GLU A 106 28.75 15.06 11.90
N ILE A 107 28.68 15.06 10.57
CA ILE A 107 29.82 14.69 9.73
C ILE A 107 30.67 15.96 9.61
N ASP A 108 31.75 16.03 10.39
CA ASP A 108 32.71 17.12 10.30
C ASP A 108 33.42 17.07 8.92
N GLY A 109 33.25 18.12 8.10
CA GLY A 109 34.06 18.36 6.90
C GLY A 109 33.31 18.60 5.58
N ALA A 110 32.25 19.41 5.58
CA ALA A 110 31.74 20.05 4.35
C ALA A 110 32.48 21.35 4.05
#